data_AF-A0A9D4KW91-F1
#
_entry.id   AF-A0A9D4KW91-F1
#
_cell.length_a   1.000
_cell.length_b   1.000
_cell.length_c   1.000
_cell.angle_alpha   90.00
_cell.angle_beta   90.00
_cell.angle_gamma   90.00
#
_symmetry.space_group_name_H-M   'P 1'
#
loop_
_entity.id
_entity.type
_entity.pdbx_description
1 polymer ?
#
loop_
_entity_poly.entity_id
_entity_poly.type
_entity_poly.pdbx_seq_one_letter_code
_entity_poly.pdbx_strand_id
1 'polypeptide(L)'
;MRRFDRKRTTTTMETNVDKDSVTREELQKCIECCELLMRIQGPTTEWFLDMEKELTEIDHLVPEESKLEQWTPKPIARALQQLFGHLRQTLLSHRWEEAVKILHKIAQTPLGTSNTVWKVGSELLAMDGHQDRDLLQRLYGTAKQLSGMNQEFVALEFAVYLLSIGEKAEAVTVLQKDISYRGKKFEMGKGDRQIRKAYLGLVLHSEWRRCRQLLEKHKRGELTDEASQDVASQLRTYEMQCERYAEKALKCFEGIDLLPGTWNIFLWKYVELLVENDSLDVAENHLQTYCQSHPDCLSSQKCLYNFLRDHREDSDKLVTCLKASTRHTVLTLSHLEAK
;
A
#
# COMPACT_ATOMS: atom_id res chain seq x y z
N MET A 1 26.59 7.99 -9.56
CA MET A 1 25.32 7.54 -8.94
C MET A 1 25.70 6.73 -7.72
N ARG A 2 25.57 7.32 -6.52
CA ARG A 2 26.20 6.85 -5.28
C ARG A 2 25.55 5.55 -4.79
N ARG A 3 26.35 4.48 -4.70
CA ARG A 3 26.02 3.25 -3.97
C ARG A 3 26.03 3.59 -2.48
N PHE A 4 24.89 3.36 -1.80
CA PHE A 4 24.86 3.35 -0.34
C PHE A 4 25.37 1.99 0.13
N ASP A 5 26.68 1.87 0.33
CA ASP A 5 27.27 0.80 1.13
C ASP A 5 26.96 1.06 2.60
N ARG A 6 25.98 0.34 3.16
CA ARG A 6 25.79 0.27 4.63
C ARG A 6 26.78 -0.76 5.18
N LYS A 7 27.92 -0.26 5.68
CA LYS A 7 28.83 -1.05 6.53
C LYS A 7 28.08 -1.50 7.79
N ARG A 8 27.99 -2.81 7.99
CA ARG A 8 27.67 -3.43 9.29
C ARG A 8 28.79 -3.08 10.28
N THR A 9 28.49 -2.27 11.29
CA THR A 9 29.28 -2.20 12.51
C THR A 9 28.72 -3.20 13.50
N THR A 10 29.40 -4.34 13.63
CA THR A 10 29.28 -5.24 14.78
C THR A 10 29.84 -4.54 16.01
N THR A 11 29.02 -4.25 17.01
CA THR A 11 29.49 -3.83 18.33
C THR A 11 28.55 -4.38 19.41
N THR A 12 29.13 -5.30 20.19
CA THR A 12 28.79 -5.78 21.54
C THR A 12 27.39 -6.32 21.84
N MET A 13 27.36 -7.64 22.07
CA MET A 13 26.36 -8.37 22.82
C MET A 13 26.24 -7.84 24.25
N GLU A 14 25.13 -7.18 24.56
CA GLU A 14 24.60 -7.07 25.92
C GLU A 14 23.12 -7.48 25.88
N THR A 15 22.81 -8.55 26.63
CA THR A 15 21.49 -9.06 27.05
C THR A 15 20.26 -8.52 26.31
N ASN A 16 19.99 -9.07 25.13
CA ASN A 16 18.77 -8.82 24.34
C ASN A 16 17.78 -10.00 24.48
N VAL A 17 17.51 -10.40 25.71
CA VAL A 17 16.45 -11.35 26.04
C VAL A 17 15.35 -10.51 26.72
N ASP A 18 14.11 -10.66 26.23
CA ASP A 18 12.83 -10.21 26.82
C ASP A 18 12.12 -8.92 26.33
N LYS A 19 12.61 -8.19 25.33
CA LYS A 19 11.84 -7.06 24.73
C LYS A 19 10.93 -7.49 23.57
N ASP A 20 11.38 -8.49 22.82
CA ASP A 20 10.63 -9.01 21.67
C ASP A 20 9.41 -9.84 22.09
N SER A 21 9.47 -10.50 23.25
CA SER A 21 8.38 -11.30 23.82
C SER A 21 7.18 -10.45 24.23
N VAL A 22 7.43 -9.34 24.93
CA VAL A 22 6.37 -8.45 25.45
C VAL A 22 5.61 -7.76 24.31
N THR A 23 6.32 -7.28 23.29
CA THR A 23 5.70 -6.64 22.11
C THR A 23 4.80 -7.64 21.36
N ARG A 24 5.25 -8.89 21.23
CA ARG A 24 4.52 -9.97 20.58
C ARG A 24 3.25 -10.35 21.34
N GLU A 25 3.35 -10.54 22.65
CA GLU A 25 2.23 -10.92 23.52
C GLU A 25 1.13 -9.85 23.51
N GLU A 26 1.49 -8.58 23.63
CA GLU A 26 0.52 -7.49 23.65
C GLU A 26 -0.17 -7.29 22.29
N LEU A 27 0.55 -7.46 21.17
CA LEU A 27 -0.06 -7.47 19.83
C LEU A 27 -1.00 -8.67 19.63
N GLN A 28 -0.62 -9.84 20.14
CA GLN A 28 -1.47 -11.03 20.13
C GLN A 28 -2.77 -10.76 20.91
N LYS A 29 -2.70 -10.12 22.08
CA LYS A 29 -3.87 -9.68 22.85
C LYS A 29 -4.73 -8.68 22.06
N CYS A 30 -4.12 -7.75 21.31
CA CYS A 30 -4.89 -6.83 20.43
C CYS A 30 -5.70 -7.59 19.37
N ILE A 31 -5.09 -8.59 18.73
CA ILE A 31 -5.75 -9.43 17.72
C ILE A 31 -6.89 -10.22 18.36
N GLU A 32 -6.67 -10.82 19.53
CA GLU A 32 -7.69 -11.54 20.29
C GLU A 32 -8.87 -10.65 20.69
N CYS A 33 -8.62 -9.41 21.15
CA CYS A 33 -9.69 -8.45 21.42
C CYS A 33 -10.53 -8.17 20.17
N CYS A 34 -9.88 -7.99 19.02
CA CYS A 34 -10.60 -7.80 17.76
C CYS A 34 -11.40 -9.05 17.36
N GLU A 35 -10.85 -10.25 17.53
CA GLU A 35 -11.53 -11.52 17.29
C GLU A 35 -12.75 -11.71 18.21
N LEU A 36 -12.65 -11.33 19.48
CA LEU A 36 -13.75 -11.33 20.43
C LEU A 36 -14.84 -10.33 20.05
N LEU A 37 -14.46 -9.11 19.69
CA LEU A 37 -15.39 -8.08 19.20
C LEU A 37 -16.15 -8.52 17.94
N MET A 38 -15.55 -9.35 17.09
CA MET A 38 -16.25 -9.94 15.93
C MET A 38 -17.28 -11.01 16.32
N ARG A 39 -17.07 -11.74 17.42
CA ARG A 39 -18.00 -12.77 17.90
C ARG A 39 -19.19 -12.17 18.65
N ILE A 40 -18.97 -11.05 19.32
CA ILE A 40 -20.00 -10.33 20.04
C ILE A 40 -20.83 -9.53 19.02
N GLN A 41 -22.05 -9.98 18.73
CA GLN A 41 -23.00 -9.22 17.89
C GLN A 41 -23.48 -7.97 18.63
N GLY A 42 -22.67 -6.91 18.62
CA GLY A 42 -22.97 -5.62 19.25
C GLY A 42 -22.63 -5.56 20.74
N PRO A 43 -22.27 -4.37 21.27
CA PRO A 43 -21.69 -4.26 22.61
C PRO A 43 -22.73 -4.64 23.68
N THR A 44 -22.39 -5.62 24.52
CA THR A 44 -23.21 -6.02 25.67
C THR A 44 -22.88 -5.14 26.89
N THR A 45 -23.86 -4.92 27.76
CA THR A 45 -23.75 -4.06 28.94
C THR A 45 -22.70 -4.54 29.96
N GLU A 46 -22.49 -5.85 30.04
CA GLU A 46 -21.46 -6.47 30.90
C GLU A 46 -20.03 -6.13 30.47
N TRP A 47 -19.80 -6.00 29.16
CA TRP A 47 -18.49 -5.73 28.60
C TRP A 47 -18.00 -4.29 28.89
N PHE A 48 -18.93 -3.34 29.03
CA PHE A 48 -18.60 -1.97 29.45
C PHE A 48 -18.13 -1.89 30.91
N LEU A 49 -18.60 -2.79 31.78
CA LEU A 49 -18.24 -2.83 33.20
C LEU A 49 -16.84 -3.40 33.43
N ASP A 50 -16.42 -4.38 32.63
CA ASP A 50 -15.05 -4.91 32.68
C ASP A 50 -14.03 -3.90 32.14
N MET A 51 -14.38 -3.15 31.09
CA MET A 51 -13.53 -2.08 30.54
C MET A 51 -13.34 -0.91 31.52
N GLU A 52 -14.35 -0.59 32.35
CA GLU A 52 -14.26 0.41 33.42
C GLU A 52 -13.22 0.04 34.48
N LYS A 53 -13.12 -1.26 34.81
CA LYS A 53 -12.18 -1.79 35.79
C LYS A 53 -10.73 -1.80 35.27
N GLU A 54 -10.52 -2.07 33.98
CA GLU A 54 -9.18 -2.00 33.37
C GLU A 54 -8.74 -0.56 33.07
N LEU A 55 -9.69 0.35 32.77
CA LEU A 55 -9.38 1.77 32.56
C LEU A 55 -9.00 2.49 33.86
N THR A 56 -9.54 2.06 35.00
CA THR A 56 -9.19 2.59 36.33
C THR A 56 -7.82 2.13 36.83
N GLU A 57 -7.26 1.02 36.33
CA GLU A 57 -5.89 0.59 36.66
C GLU A 57 -4.79 1.47 36.03
N ILE A 58 -5.16 2.41 35.16
CA ILE A 58 -4.25 3.31 34.44
C ILE A 58 -4.41 4.76 34.93
N ASP A 59 -4.80 4.92 36.19
CA ASP A 59 -5.06 6.20 36.88
C ASP A 59 -3.88 7.19 36.87
N HIS A 60 -2.69 6.75 36.46
CA HIS A 60 -1.48 7.56 36.33
C HIS A 60 -1.29 8.20 34.94
N LEU A 61 -2.13 7.90 33.94
CA LEU A 61 -2.05 8.47 32.59
C LEU A 61 -3.28 9.29 32.17
N VAL A 62 -4.33 9.36 33.00
CA VAL A 62 -5.56 10.12 32.73
C VAL A 62 -5.82 11.10 33.88
N PRO A 63 -5.98 12.42 33.64
CA PRO A 63 -6.21 13.39 34.71
C PRO A 63 -7.52 13.14 35.48
N GLU A 64 -7.47 13.33 36.82
CA GLU A 64 -8.50 13.07 37.83
C GLU A 64 -9.89 13.72 37.63
N GLU A 65 -10.06 14.62 36.66
CA GLU A 65 -11.34 15.31 36.43
C GLU A 65 -12.37 14.47 35.65
N SER A 66 -12.09 13.20 35.42
CA SER A 66 -12.93 12.27 34.64
C SER A 66 -13.88 11.42 35.49
N LYS A 67 -14.15 11.81 36.75
CA LYS A 67 -15.24 11.22 37.54
C LYS A 67 -16.56 11.76 37.02
N LEU A 68 -17.15 11.10 36.03
CA LEU A 68 -18.36 11.58 35.35
C LEU A 68 -19.46 10.52 35.26
N GLU A 69 -20.59 10.92 35.83
CA GLU A 69 -21.90 10.31 35.85
C GLU A 69 -22.42 9.95 34.44
N GLN A 70 -23.18 8.85 34.38
CA GLN A 70 -24.11 8.43 33.32
C GLN A 70 -23.58 8.49 31.87
N TRP A 71 -23.28 7.30 31.34
CA TRP A 71 -22.73 7.09 30.01
C TRP A 71 -23.69 7.52 28.88
N THR A 72 -23.34 8.65 28.25
CA THR A 72 -23.77 9.02 26.90
C THR A 72 -22.64 8.70 25.91
N PRO A 73 -22.80 8.75 24.58
CA PRO A 73 -21.71 8.53 23.61
C PRO A 73 -20.50 9.49 23.71
N LYS A 74 -20.62 10.58 24.48
CA LYS A 74 -19.66 11.70 24.53
C LYS A 74 -18.40 11.45 25.38
N PRO A 75 -18.43 10.81 26.56
CA PRO A 75 -17.24 10.54 27.36
C PRO A 75 -16.28 9.54 26.68
N ILE A 76 -16.82 8.51 26.01
CA ILE A 76 -16.01 7.51 25.29
C ILE A 76 -15.25 8.15 24.14
N ALA A 77 -15.93 9.01 23.36
CA ALA A 77 -15.30 9.72 22.26
C ALA A 77 -14.14 10.63 22.74
N ARG A 78 -14.31 11.29 23.89
CA ARG A 78 -13.26 12.12 24.50
C ARG A 78 -12.07 11.30 24.99
N ALA A 79 -12.32 10.17 25.65
CA ALA A 79 -11.26 9.25 26.09
C ALA A 79 -10.47 8.68 24.89
N LEU A 80 -11.17 8.26 23.83
CA LEU A 80 -10.53 7.81 22.59
C LEU A 80 -9.69 8.90 21.93
N GLN A 81 -10.16 10.14 21.91
CA GLN A 81 -9.40 11.25 21.37
C GLN A 81 -8.07 11.46 22.13
N GLN A 82 -8.08 11.30 23.45
CA GLN A 82 -6.86 11.37 24.27
C GLN A 82 -5.92 10.19 24.01
N LEU A 83 -6.46 8.97 23.89
CA LEU A 83 -5.69 7.78 23.56
C LEU A 83 -5.05 7.88 22.17
N PHE A 84 -5.77 8.37 21.15
CA PHE A 84 -5.19 8.62 19.83
C PHE A 84 -4.10 9.70 19.85
N GLY A 85 -4.28 10.75 20.67
CA GLY A 85 -3.26 11.76 20.91
C GLY A 85 -1.98 11.17 21.47
N HIS A 86 -2.10 10.34 22.51
CA HIS A 86 -0.96 9.64 23.12
C HIS A 86 -0.32 8.65 22.14
N LEU A 87 -1.12 7.83 21.46
CA LEU A 87 -0.63 6.87 20.47
C LEU A 87 0.20 7.58 19.39
N ARG A 88 -0.28 8.71 18.88
CA ARG A 88 0.47 9.49 17.90
C ARG A 88 1.81 9.96 18.46
N GLN A 89 1.83 10.46 19.69
CA GLN A 89 3.07 10.93 20.32
C GLN A 89 4.04 9.77 20.56
N THR A 90 3.58 8.61 21.03
CA THR A 90 4.43 7.44 21.25
C THR A 90 5.02 6.91 19.95
N LEU A 91 4.22 6.85 18.86
CA LEU A 91 4.70 6.47 17.53
C LEU A 91 5.76 7.45 17.00
N LEU A 92 5.52 8.77 17.12
CA LEU A 92 6.48 9.80 16.68
C LEU A 92 7.77 9.81 17.52
N SER A 93 7.70 9.40 18.79
CA SER A 93 8.85 9.27 19.67
C SER A 93 9.50 7.88 19.64
N HIS A 94 9.09 7.00 18.72
CA HIS A 94 9.61 5.63 18.59
C HIS A 94 9.49 4.79 19.88
N ARG A 95 8.49 5.07 20.72
CA ARG A 95 8.20 4.34 21.97
C ARG A 95 7.21 3.20 21.69
N TRP A 96 7.71 2.13 21.06
CA TRP A 96 6.88 1.06 20.49
C TRP A 96 6.14 0.23 21.53
N GLU A 97 6.79 -0.16 22.62
CA GLU A 97 6.15 -0.92 23.71
C GLU A 97 4.95 -0.17 24.31
N GLU A 98 5.10 1.14 24.51
CA GLU A 98 4.02 2.02 24.99
C GLU A 98 2.92 2.15 23.94
N ALA A 99 3.27 2.26 22.66
CA ALA A 99 2.32 2.32 21.56
C ALA A 99 1.47 1.05 21.46
N VAL A 100 2.06 -0.14 21.64
CA VAL A 100 1.31 -1.42 21.63
C VAL A 100 0.31 -1.47 22.78
N LYS A 101 0.71 -1.08 24.00
CA LYS A 101 -0.19 -1.05 25.17
C LYS A 101 -1.36 -0.08 24.98
N ILE A 102 -1.11 1.07 24.37
CA ILE A 102 -2.17 2.03 24.02
C ILE A 102 -3.07 1.44 22.93
N LEU A 103 -2.50 0.78 21.93
CA LEU A 103 -3.24 0.14 20.84
C LEU A 103 -4.16 -0.97 21.36
N HIS A 104 -3.71 -1.75 22.34
CA HIS A 104 -4.51 -2.79 22.99
C HIS A 104 -5.80 -2.21 23.59
N LYS A 105 -5.68 -1.12 24.34
CA LYS A 105 -6.83 -0.43 24.94
C LYS A 105 -7.77 0.16 23.89
N ILE A 106 -7.22 0.70 22.80
CA ILE A 106 -8.01 1.17 21.65
C ILE A 106 -8.76 0.00 20.98
N ALA A 107 -8.12 -1.17 20.88
CA ALA A 107 -8.72 -2.38 20.32
C ALA A 107 -9.85 -2.93 21.21
N GLN A 108 -9.77 -2.71 22.53
CA GLN A 108 -10.85 -3.00 23.47
C GLN A 108 -12.00 -1.99 23.42
N THR A 109 -12.05 -1.00 22.51
CA THR A 109 -13.14 -0.02 22.46
C THR A 109 -14.08 -0.30 21.28
N PRO A 110 -15.43 -0.21 21.40
CA PRO A 110 -16.35 -0.68 20.36
C PRO A 110 -16.57 0.33 19.23
N LEU A 111 -15.86 1.47 19.23
CA LEU A 111 -16.14 2.64 18.38
C LEU A 111 -15.26 2.72 17.14
N GLY A 112 -15.44 1.79 16.20
CA GLY A 112 -14.85 1.91 14.85
C GLY A 112 -13.32 2.06 14.83
N THR A 113 -12.63 1.51 15.83
CA THR A 113 -11.18 1.62 16.02
C THR A 113 -10.40 0.66 15.11
N SER A 114 -11.10 -0.22 14.39
CA SER A 114 -10.54 -1.28 13.54
C SER A 114 -9.51 -0.78 12.54
N ASN A 115 -9.74 0.38 11.91
CA ASN A 115 -8.78 0.94 10.95
C ASN A 115 -7.47 1.38 11.63
N THR A 116 -7.56 1.94 12.83
CA THR A 116 -6.38 2.31 13.62
C THR A 116 -5.64 1.06 14.08
N VAL A 117 -6.37 0.03 14.55
CA VAL A 117 -5.76 -1.25 14.96
C VAL A 117 -5.05 -1.90 13.77
N TRP A 118 -5.66 -1.91 12.59
CA TRP A 118 -5.03 -2.41 11.38
C TRP A 118 -3.77 -1.62 11.03
N LYS A 119 -3.87 -0.31 10.83
CA LYS A 119 -2.74 0.52 10.38
C LYS A 119 -1.57 0.53 11.35
N VAL A 120 -1.86 0.71 12.63
CA VAL A 120 -0.81 0.80 13.65
C VAL A 120 -0.29 -0.59 13.98
N GLY A 121 -1.16 -1.60 14.07
CA GLY A 121 -0.76 -2.99 14.30
C GLY A 121 0.12 -3.52 13.17
N SER A 122 -0.23 -3.24 11.91
CA SER A 122 0.59 -3.65 10.76
C SER A 122 1.94 -2.96 10.74
N GLU A 123 2.01 -1.66 11.08
CA GLU A 123 3.28 -0.92 11.13
C GLU A 123 4.18 -1.44 12.26
N LEU A 124 3.61 -1.69 13.45
CA LEU A 124 4.34 -2.26 14.59
C LEU A 124 4.91 -3.65 14.27
N LEU A 125 4.18 -4.47 13.52
CA LEU A 125 4.64 -5.78 13.03
C LEU A 125 5.65 -5.68 11.88
N ALA A 126 5.63 -4.58 11.11
CA ALA A 126 6.55 -4.35 10.00
C ALA A 126 7.91 -3.78 10.43
N MET A 127 8.04 -3.36 11.69
CA MET A 127 9.27 -2.79 12.23
C MET A 127 10.45 -3.78 12.25
N ASP A 128 11.63 -3.25 11.94
CA ASP A 128 12.89 -4.00 11.78
C ASP A 128 13.23 -4.76 13.08
N GLY A 129 13.10 -6.10 13.05
CA GLY A 129 13.27 -7.00 14.20
C GLY A 129 12.02 -7.77 14.64
N HIS A 130 10.82 -7.34 14.24
CA HIS A 130 9.54 -7.91 14.72
C HIS A 130 8.63 -8.44 13.60
N GLN A 131 9.21 -8.87 12.46
CA GLN A 131 8.46 -9.45 11.33
C GLN A 131 7.86 -10.81 11.69
N ASP A 132 6.85 -10.81 12.55
CA ASP A 132 6.04 -11.97 12.86
C ASP A 132 4.94 -12.08 11.80
N ARG A 133 5.30 -12.81 10.74
CA ARG A 133 4.41 -13.09 9.61
C ARG A 133 3.10 -13.73 10.06
N ASP A 134 3.15 -14.64 11.02
CA ASP A 134 1.97 -15.38 11.47
C ASP A 134 0.99 -14.43 12.17
N LEU A 135 1.50 -13.54 13.03
CA LEU A 135 0.68 -12.50 13.66
C LEU A 135 0.10 -11.54 12.64
N LEU A 136 0.88 -11.10 11.66
CA LEU A 136 0.36 -10.18 10.64
C LEU A 136 -0.69 -10.85 9.76
N GLN A 137 -0.51 -12.13 9.41
CA GLN A 137 -1.48 -12.89 8.63
C GLN A 137 -2.79 -13.08 9.42
N ARG A 138 -2.69 -13.31 10.74
CA ARG A 138 -3.85 -13.32 11.64
C ARG A 138 -4.53 -11.97 11.71
N LEU A 139 -3.78 -10.89 11.92
CA LEU A 139 -4.29 -9.52 11.95
C LEU A 139 -5.02 -9.19 10.63
N TYR A 140 -4.44 -9.57 9.49
CA TYR A 140 -5.08 -9.44 8.17
C TYR A 140 -6.37 -10.27 8.07
N GLY A 141 -6.37 -11.52 8.53
CA GLY A 141 -7.57 -12.36 8.58
C GLY A 141 -8.71 -11.74 9.40
N THR A 142 -8.38 -11.20 10.58
CA THR A 142 -9.31 -10.49 11.46
C THR A 142 -9.79 -9.21 10.81
N ALA A 143 -8.89 -8.42 10.23
CA ALA A 143 -9.21 -7.19 9.50
C ALA A 143 -10.22 -7.44 8.37
N LYS A 144 -10.11 -8.58 7.68
CA LYS A 144 -11.04 -8.99 6.62
C LYS A 144 -12.46 -9.25 7.06
N GLN A 145 -12.66 -9.57 8.33
CA GLN A 145 -13.95 -9.96 8.89
C GLN A 145 -14.66 -8.78 9.59
N LEU A 146 -13.94 -7.70 9.88
CA LEU A 146 -14.50 -6.51 10.55
C LEU A 146 -15.38 -5.68 9.62
N SER A 147 -16.65 -5.50 10.01
CA SER A 147 -17.60 -4.65 9.30
C SER A 147 -17.19 -3.18 9.37
N GLY A 148 -17.18 -2.48 8.23
CA GLY A 148 -16.82 -1.05 8.14
C GLY A 148 -15.36 -0.79 7.74
N MET A 149 -14.54 -1.84 7.61
CA MET A 149 -13.20 -1.72 7.03
C MET A 149 -13.24 -1.78 5.50
N ASN A 150 -12.43 -0.96 4.85
CA ASN A 150 -12.25 -1.03 3.41
C ASN A 150 -11.30 -2.18 3.08
N GLN A 151 -11.91 -3.32 2.72
CA GLN A 151 -11.19 -4.55 2.42
C GLN A 151 -10.25 -4.42 1.21
N GLU A 152 -10.53 -3.49 0.30
CA GLU A 152 -9.65 -3.14 -0.82
C GLU A 152 -8.32 -2.57 -0.35
N PHE A 153 -8.36 -1.58 0.56
CA PHE A 153 -7.15 -1.01 1.15
C PHE A 153 -6.43 -1.99 2.08
N VAL A 154 -7.14 -2.73 2.93
CA VAL A 154 -6.51 -3.72 3.82
C VAL A 154 -5.71 -4.74 3.03
N ALA A 155 -6.26 -5.30 1.96
CA ALA A 155 -5.52 -6.26 1.13
C ALA A 155 -4.39 -5.59 0.33
N LEU A 156 -4.57 -4.34 -0.12
CA LEU A 156 -3.51 -3.61 -0.80
C LEU A 156 -2.33 -3.34 0.13
N GLU A 157 -2.58 -2.83 1.33
CA GLU A 157 -1.56 -2.56 2.35
C GLU A 157 -0.84 -3.87 2.76
N PHE A 158 -1.59 -4.97 2.96
CA PHE A 158 -1.00 -6.28 3.23
C PHE A 158 -0.13 -6.79 2.06
N ALA A 159 -0.58 -6.60 0.82
CA ALA A 159 0.23 -6.97 -0.34
C ALA A 159 1.51 -6.13 -0.45
N VAL A 160 1.46 -4.83 -0.15
CA VAL A 160 2.65 -3.97 -0.10
C VAL A 160 3.62 -4.45 0.98
N TYR A 161 3.13 -4.84 2.15
CA TYR A 161 3.97 -5.47 3.18
C TYR A 161 4.66 -6.73 2.66
N LEU A 162 3.91 -7.67 2.06
CA LEU A 162 4.47 -8.90 1.50
C LEU A 162 5.55 -8.62 0.46
N LEU A 163 5.35 -7.61 -0.39
CA LEU A 163 6.38 -7.16 -1.34
C LEU A 163 7.64 -6.63 -0.65
N SER A 164 7.49 -5.92 0.47
CA SER A 164 8.61 -5.35 1.22
C SER A 164 9.53 -6.41 1.83
N ILE A 165 8.95 -7.56 2.23
CA ILE A 165 9.69 -8.72 2.76
C ILE A 165 10.08 -9.74 1.69
N GLY A 166 9.78 -9.48 0.41
CA GLY A 166 10.15 -10.34 -0.71
C GLY A 166 9.16 -11.47 -1.05
N GLU A 167 8.03 -11.56 -0.35
CA GLU A 167 6.98 -12.59 -0.54
C GLU A 167 6.04 -12.27 -1.71
N LYS A 168 6.63 -12.16 -2.91
CA LYS A 168 5.92 -11.70 -4.12
C LYS A 168 4.77 -12.61 -4.55
N ALA A 169 4.95 -13.93 -4.47
CA ALA A 169 3.94 -14.88 -4.94
C ALA A 169 2.64 -14.78 -4.12
N GLU A 170 2.78 -14.60 -2.81
CA GLU A 170 1.66 -14.38 -1.91
C GLU A 170 1.02 -13.00 -2.17
N ALA A 171 1.83 -11.94 -2.34
CA ALA A 171 1.32 -10.61 -2.67
C ALA A 171 0.46 -10.62 -3.95
N VAL A 172 0.91 -11.32 -5.01
CA VAL A 172 0.15 -11.51 -6.24
C VAL A 172 -1.17 -12.23 -5.97
N THR A 173 -1.14 -13.28 -5.14
CA THR A 173 -2.34 -14.03 -4.77
C THR A 173 -3.35 -13.14 -4.03
N VAL A 174 -2.88 -12.34 -3.07
CA VAL A 174 -3.70 -11.38 -2.32
C VAL A 174 -4.33 -10.34 -3.24
N LEU A 175 -3.55 -9.74 -4.15
CA LEU A 175 -4.04 -8.72 -5.07
C LEU A 175 -4.99 -9.28 -6.14
N GLN A 176 -4.84 -10.54 -6.52
CA GLN A 176 -5.72 -11.21 -7.49
C GLN A 176 -7.05 -11.65 -6.87
N LYS A 177 -7.02 -12.04 -5.59
CA LYS A 177 -8.21 -12.46 -4.85
C LYS A 177 -9.22 -11.31 -4.86
N ASP A 178 -10.44 -11.60 -5.30
CA ASP A 178 -11.59 -10.68 -5.36
C ASP A 178 -11.66 -9.71 -6.57
N ILE A 179 -10.65 -9.62 -7.45
CA ILE A 179 -10.82 -8.94 -8.77
C ILE A 179 -11.88 -9.67 -9.62
N SER A 180 -12.00 -11.00 -9.46
CA SER A 180 -12.95 -11.86 -10.19
C SER A 180 -14.36 -11.89 -9.59
N TYR A 181 -14.57 -11.39 -8.37
CA TYR A 181 -15.88 -11.48 -7.71
C TYR A 181 -16.79 -10.32 -8.15
N ARG A 182 -17.74 -10.64 -9.03
CA ARG A 182 -18.85 -9.77 -9.51
C ARG A 182 -20.09 -9.85 -8.59
N GLY A 183 -19.92 -10.28 -7.35
CA GLY A 183 -21.00 -10.64 -6.44
C GLY A 183 -21.34 -9.57 -5.40
N LYS A 184 -22.53 -8.96 -5.57
CA LYS A 184 -23.47 -8.30 -4.62
C LYS A 184 -22.93 -7.40 -3.49
N LYS A 185 -23.43 -6.15 -3.55
CA LYS A 185 -23.86 -5.29 -2.43
C LYS A 185 -22.80 -4.90 -1.40
N PHE A 186 -21.85 -4.08 -1.82
CA PHE A 186 -21.52 -2.87 -1.08
C PHE A 186 -21.40 -1.75 -2.12
N GLU A 187 -22.00 -0.60 -1.87
CA GLU A 187 -21.84 0.60 -2.71
C GLU A 187 -20.37 1.03 -2.65
N MET A 188 -19.55 0.41 -3.48
CA MET A 188 -18.14 0.72 -3.64
C MET A 188 -17.96 1.89 -4.59
N GLY A 189 -16.96 2.72 -4.33
CA GLY A 189 -16.36 3.57 -5.34
C GLY A 189 -15.59 2.69 -6.34
N LYS A 190 -15.86 2.83 -7.64
CA LYS A 190 -15.12 2.13 -8.73
C LYS A 190 -13.59 2.33 -8.64
N GLY A 191 -13.12 3.39 -7.97
CA GLY A 191 -11.71 3.73 -7.82
C GLY A 191 -10.89 2.73 -6.98
N ASP A 192 -11.43 2.20 -5.88
CA ASP A 192 -10.67 1.35 -4.94
C ASP A 192 -10.30 -0.01 -5.57
N ARG A 193 -11.20 -0.58 -6.36
CA ARG A 193 -10.91 -1.79 -7.12
C ARG A 193 -9.83 -1.54 -8.17
N GLN A 194 -9.87 -0.38 -8.83
CA GLN A 194 -8.86 -0.07 -9.84
C GLN A 194 -7.49 0.15 -9.20
N ILE A 195 -7.38 0.81 -8.06
CA ILE A 195 -6.06 1.01 -7.45
C ILE A 195 -5.40 -0.34 -7.16
N ARG A 196 -6.13 -1.30 -6.58
CA ARG A 196 -5.63 -2.67 -6.37
C ARG A 196 -5.22 -3.33 -7.68
N LYS A 197 -6.05 -3.23 -8.73
CA LYS A 197 -5.78 -3.77 -10.08
C LYS A 197 -4.50 -3.15 -10.67
N ALA A 198 -4.29 -1.84 -10.50
CA ALA A 198 -3.11 -1.13 -10.99
C ALA A 198 -1.84 -1.56 -10.26
N TYR A 199 -1.89 -1.77 -8.94
CA TYR A 199 -0.77 -2.32 -8.18
C TYR A 199 -0.43 -3.76 -8.58
N LEU A 200 -1.44 -4.61 -8.83
CA LEU A 200 -1.19 -5.93 -9.43
C LEU A 200 -0.47 -5.81 -10.77
N GLY A 201 -0.90 -4.86 -11.62
CA GLY A 201 -0.23 -4.53 -12.87
C GLY A 201 1.24 -4.16 -12.68
N LEU A 202 1.59 -3.37 -11.66
CA LEU A 202 2.98 -3.01 -11.36
C LEU A 202 3.82 -4.25 -10.99
N VAL A 203 3.29 -5.14 -10.16
CA VAL A 203 3.99 -6.37 -9.77
C VAL A 203 4.23 -7.24 -11.00
N LEU A 204 3.21 -7.45 -11.83
CA LEU A 204 3.31 -8.23 -13.07
C LEU A 204 4.27 -7.59 -14.08
N HIS A 205 4.23 -6.26 -14.22
CA HIS A 205 5.18 -5.50 -15.04
C HIS A 205 6.62 -5.70 -14.54
N SER A 206 6.85 -5.70 -13.22
CA SER A 206 8.19 -5.92 -12.67
C SER A 206 8.72 -7.32 -13.00
N GLU A 207 7.85 -8.34 -12.97
CA GLU A 207 8.22 -9.70 -13.35
C GLU A 207 8.45 -9.85 -14.86
N TRP A 208 7.62 -9.20 -15.69
CA TRP A 208 7.88 -9.11 -17.13
C TRP A 208 9.25 -8.48 -17.41
N ARG A 209 9.56 -7.33 -16.80
CA ARG A 209 10.85 -6.64 -17.01
C ARG A 209 12.03 -7.49 -16.57
N ARG A 210 11.93 -8.17 -15.42
CA ARG A 210 12.95 -9.13 -14.94
C ARG A 210 13.13 -10.28 -15.93
N CYS A 211 12.02 -10.83 -16.42
CA CYS A 211 12.01 -11.91 -17.40
C CYS A 211 12.66 -11.49 -18.73
N ARG A 212 12.31 -10.31 -19.27
CA ARG A 212 12.95 -9.73 -20.47
C ARG A 212 14.46 -9.56 -20.30
N GLN A 213 14.91 -8.98 -19.19
CA GLN A 213 16.33 -8.78 -18.93
C GLN A 213 17.12 -10.10 -18.92
N LEU A 214 16.54 -11.16 -18.38
CA LEU A 214 17.18 -12.48 -18.37
C LEU A 214 17.25 -13.10 -19.78
N LEU A 215 16.17 -12.97 -20.56
CA LEU A 215 16.17 -13.41 -21.97
C LEU A 215 17.19 -12.66 -22.81
N GLU A 216 17.33 -11.35 -22.62
CA GLU A 216 18.32 -10.54 -23.32
C GLU A 216 19.76 -10.92 -22.95
N LYS A 217 20.04 -11.11 -21.66
CA LYS A 217 21.36 -11.58 -21.20
C LYS A 217 21.69 -12.96 -21.78
N HIS A 218 20.72 -13.86 -21.85
CA HIS A 218 20.88 -15.15 -22.51
C HIS A 218 21.26 -14.97 -23.99
N LYS A 219 20.52 -14.13 -24.73
CA LYS A 219 20.79 -13.84 -26.15
C LYS A 219 22.17 -13.23 -26.38
N ARG A 220 22.70 -12.46 -25.42
CA ARG A 220 24.06 -11.89 -25.46
C ARG A 220 25.15 -12.80 -24.90
N GLY A 221 24.82 -13.97 -24.34
CA GLY A 221 25.77 -14.89 -23.70
C GLY A 221 26.36 -14.38 -22.37
N GLU A 222 25.65 -13.48 -21.68
CA GLU A 222 26.10 -12.79 -20.45
C GLU A 222 25.63 -13.48 -19.14
N LEU A 223 24.94 -14.62 -19.24
CA LEU A 223 24.44 -15.35 -18.08
C LEU A 223 25.53 -16.26 -17.49
N THR A 224 25.51 -16.42 -16.16
CA THR A 224 26.34 -17.41 -15.45
C THR A 224 25.88 -18.83 -15.80
N ASP A 225 26.77 -19.82 -15.73
CA ASP A 225 26.50 -21.19 -16.20
C ASP A 225 25.19 -21.81 -15.64
N GLU A 226 24.88 -21.56 -14.36
CA GLU A 226 23.65 -22.05 -13.70
C GLU A 226 22.37 -21.39 -14.23
N ALA A 227 22.37 -20.06 -14.42
CA ALA A 227 21.22 -19.33 -14.97
C ALA A 227 21.08 -19.56 -16.49
N SER A 228 22.19 -19.76 -17.18
CA SER A 228 22.27 -20.10 -18.60
C SER A 228 21.63 -21.46 -18.88
N GLN A 229 21.94 -22.49 -18.10
CA GLN A 229 21.40 -23.83 -18.31
C GLN A 229 19.88 -23.89 -18.11
N ASP A 230 19.35 -23.22 -17.09
CA ASP A 230 17.92 -23.22 -16.80
C ASP A 230 17.13 -22.44 -17.86
N VAL A 231 17.64 -21.27 -18.27
CA VAL A 231 17.03 -20.48 -19.36
C VAL A 231 17.19 -21.17 -20.71
N ALA A 232 18.33 -21.77 -21.03
CA ALA A 232 18.56 -22.43 -22.33
C ALA A 232 17.71 -23.69 -22.48
N SER A 233 17.60 -24.50 -21.43
CA SER A 233 16.81 -25.74 -21.45
C SER A 233 15.30 -25.48 -21.51
N GLN A 234 14.83 -24.32 -21.05
CA GLN A 234 13.41 -23.96 -20.96
C GLN A 234 13.06 -22.65 -21.68
N LEU A 235 13.86 -22.24 -22.67
CA LEU A 235 13.76 -20.90 -23.28
C LEU A 235 12.34 -20.56 -23.74
N ARG A 236 11.70 -21.50 -24.45
CA ARG A 236 10.32 -21.34 -24.95
C ARG A 236 9.31 -21.17 -23.82
N THR A 237 9.49 -21.88 -22.71
CA THR A 237 8.63 -21.75 -21.52
C THR A 237 8.81 -20.37 -20.90
N TYR A 238 10.04 -19.89 -20.84
CA TYR A 238 10.39 -18.59 -20.27
C TYR A 238 9.86 -17.42 -21.12
N GLU A 239 9.97 -17.51 -22.45
CA GLU A 239 9.37 -16.55 -23.39
C GLU A 239 7.85 -16.49 -23.23
N MET A 240 7.17 -17.65 -23.22
CA MET A 240 5.73 -17.72 -23.00
C MET A 240 5.33 -17.14 -21.63
N GLN A 241 6.13 -17.38 -20.59
CA GLN A 241 5.88 -16.81 -19.27
C GLN A 241 6.04 -15.28 -19.28
N CYS A 242 7.04 -14.77 -20.00
CA CYS A 242 7.27 -13.34 -20.21
C CYS A 242 6.04 -12.67 -20.83
N GLU A 243 5.55 -13.22 -21.94
CA GLU A 243 4.37 -12.75 -22.66
C GLU A 243 3.13 -12.77 -21.76
N ARG A 244 2.93 -13.85 -21.00
CA ARG A 244 1.81 -13.94 -20.05
C ARG A 244 1.85 -12.88 -18.96
N TYR A 245 3.04 -12.47 -18.49
CA TYR A 245 3.15 -11.36 -17.54
C TYR A 245 2.78 -10.03 -18.20
N ALA A 246 3.26 -9.77 -19.42
CA ALA A 246 2.93 -8.57 -20.18
C ALA A 246 1.42 -8.45 -20.43
N GLU A 247 0.79 -9.50 -20.96
CA GLU A 247 -0.65 -9.53 -21.24
C GLU A 247 -1.50 -9.27 -19.99
N LYS A 248 -1.15 -9.91 -18.88
CA LYS A 248 -1.87 -9.71 -17.61
C LYS A 248 -1.66 -8.30 -17.08
N ALA A 249 -0.46 -7.74 -17.19
CA ALA A 249 -0.17 -6.37 -16.77
C ALA A 249 -0.94 -5.34 -17.63
N LEU A 250 -1.00 -5.52 -18.95
CA LEU A 250 -1.81 -4.70 -19.85
C LEU A 250 -3.28 -4.69 -19.43
N LYS A 251 -3.86 -5.88 -19.19
CA LYS A 251 -5.25 -6.00 -18.69
C LYS A 251 -5.45 -5.32 -17.35
N CYS A 252 -4.41 -5.28 -16.49
CA CYS A 252 -4.46 -4.58 -15.20
C CYS A 252 -4.57 -3.06 -15.36
N PHE A 253 -3.87 -2.49 -16.34
CA PHE A 253 -3.83 -1.05 -16.59
C PHE A 253 -4.90 -0.53 -17.55
N GLU A 254 -5.68 -1.40 -18.16
CA GLU A 254 -6.76 -1.01 -19.08
C GLU A 254 -7.72 0.04 -18.45
N GLY A 255 -7.91 1.14 -19.18
CA GLY A 255 -8.79 2.26 -18.81
C GLY A 255 -8.27 3.17 -17.70
N ILE A 256 -6.99 3.05 -17.31
CA ILE A 256 -6.41 3.85 -16.22
C ILE A 256 -6.33 5.35 -16.53
N ASP A 257 -6.26 5.70 -17.81
CA ASP A 257 -6.24 7.05 -18.36
C ASP A 257 -7.59 7.78 -18.22
N LEU A 258 -8.68 7.03 -18.03
CA LEU A 258 -10.04 7.58 -17.89
C LEU A 258 -10.42 7.84 -16.42
N LEU A 259 -9.56 7.49 -15.47
CA LEU A 259 -9.85 7.60 -14.06
C LEU A 259 -9.47 8.98 -13.52
N PRO A 260 -10.29 9.55 -12.62
CA PRO A 260 -9.94 10.80 -11.97
C PRO A 260 -8.73 10.60 -11.04
N GLY A 261 -7.83 11.58 -11.01
CA GLY A 261 -6.70 11.65 -10.09
C GLY A 261 -5.35 11.35 -10.74
N THR A 262 -4.30 11.25 -9.91
CA THR A 262 -2.93 11.12 -10.41
C THR A 262 -2.54 9.65 -10.55
N TRP A 263 -2.54 9.15 -11.79
CA TRP A 263 -2.24 7.76 -12.13
C TRP A 263 -0.90 7.58 -12.89
N ASN A 264 -0.06 8.61 -12.93
CA ASN A 264 1.16 8.68 -13.74
C ASN A 264 2.09 7.47 -13.58
N ILE A 265 2.26 6.98 -12.34
CA ILE A 265 3.14 5.84 -12.03
C ILE A 265 2.71 4.58 -12.77
N PHE A 266 1.40 4.38 -12.93
CA PHE A 266 0.84 3.22 -13.60
C PHE A 266 0.74 3.44 -15.10
N LEU A 267 0.32 4.63 -15.53
CA LEU A 267 0.20 4.99 -16.95
C LEU A 267 1.52 4.81 -17.69
N TRP A 268 2.65 5.19 -17.06
CA TRP A 268 3.95 5.00 -17.69
C TRP A 268 4.29 3.52 -17.91
N LYS A 269 3.89 2.64 -16.97
CA LYS A 269 4.12 1.20 -17.10
C LYS A 269 3.19 0.56 -18.12
N TYR A 270 2.01 1.13 -18.30
CA TYR A 270 1.10 0.75 -19.36
C TYR A 270 1.67 1.09 -20.74
N VAL A 271 2.14 2.34 -20.91
CA VAL A 271 2.77 2.81 -22.15
C VAL A 271 4.02 2.01 -22.50
N GLU A 272 4.89 1.72 -21.52
CA GLU A 272 6.08 0.88 -21.71
C GLU A 272 5.72 -0.48 -22.33
N LEU A 273 4.67 -1.15 -21.83
CA LEU A 273 4.18 -2.41 -22.38
C LEU A 273 3.56 -2.26 -23.78
N LEU A 274 2.86 -1.16 -24.07
CA LEU A 274 2.26 -0.91 -25.38
C LEU A 274 3.32 -0.66 -26.45
N VAL A 275 4.36 0.12 -26.12
CA VAL A 275 5.50 0.37 -27.01
C VAL A 275 6.20 -0.94 -27.38
N GLU A 276 6.43 -1.81 -26.39
CA GLU A 276 7.09 -3.10 -26.60
C GLU A 276 6.25 -4.10 -27.39
N ASN A 277 4.93 -3.90 -27.46
CA ASN A 277 4.02 -4.68 -28.31
C ASN A 277 3.69 -3.94 -29.63
N ASP A 278 4.56 -3.03 -30.07
CA ASP A 278 4.44 -2.24 -31.31
C ASP A 278 3.11 -1.47 -31.45
N SER A 279 2.45 -1.18 -30.33
CA SER A 279 1.13 -0.53 -30.26
C SER A 279 1.28 0.96 -29.99
N LEU A 280 2.13 1.64 -30.76
CA LEU A 280 2.50 3.04 -30.53
C LEU A 280 1.31 4.01 -30.64
N ASP A 281 0.40 3.79 -31.59
CA ASP A 281 -0.78 4.65 -31.78
C ASP A 281 -1.72 4.59 -30.58
N VAL A 282 -1.88 3.39 -30.00
CA VAL A 282 -2.67 3.17 -28.79
C VAL A 282 -2.02 3.86 -27.59
N ALA A 283 -0.69 3.75 -27.45
CA ALA A 283 0.06 4.42 -26.40
C ALA A 283 -0.05 5.95 -26.48
N GLU A 284 0.09 6.52 -27.67
CA GLU A 284 -0.07 7.95 -27.92
C GLU A 284 -1.48 8.42 -27.53
N ASN A 285 -2.51 7.68 -27.95
CA ASN A 285 -3.90 8.01 -27.68
C ASN A 285 -4.21 8.02 -26.18
N HIS A 286 -3.72 7.04 -25.41
CA HIS A 286 -3.89 7.02 -23.96
C HIS A 286 -3.17 8.20 -23.27
N LEU A 287 -1.95 8.53 -23.71
CA LEU A 287 -1.22 9.68 -23.17
C LEU A 287 -1.92 11.00 -23.48
N GLN A 288 -2.42 11.17 -24.71
CA GLN A 288 -3.19 12.36 -25.10
C GLN A 288 -4.48 12.48 -24.29
N THR A 289 -5.27 11.40 -24.20
CA THR A 289 -6.51 11.35 -23.41
C THR A 289 -6.26 11.71 -21.95
N TYR A 290 -5.19 11.18 -21.37
CA TYR A 290 -4.82 11.48 -20.00
C TYR A 290 -4.35 12.93 -19.80
N CYS A 291 -3.59 13.49 -20.74
CA CYS A 291 -3.20 14.91 -20.70
C CYS A 291 -4.42 15.85 -20.83
N GLN A 292 -5.40 15.49 -21.66
CA GLN A 292 -6.62 16.28 -21.85
C GLN A 292 -7.53 16.25 -20.60
N SER A 293 -7.62 15.12 -19.92
CA SER A 293 -8.39 14.98 -18.67
C SER A 293 -7.68 15.60 -17.45
N HIS A 294 -6.35 15.73 -17.50
CA HIS A 294 -5.53 16.30 -16.43
C HIS A 294 -4.63 17.43 -16.96
N PRO A 295 -5.21 18.54 -17.46
CA PRO A 295 -4.46 19.60 -18.13
C PRO A 295 -3.41 20.24 -17.21
N ASP A 296 -3.72 20.40 -15.92
CA ASP A 296 -2.81 21.01 -14.93
C ASP A 296 -1.68 20.08 -14.45
N CYS A 297 -1.66 18.83 -14.89
CA CYS A 297 -0.68 17.84 -14.46
C CYS A 297 0.60 17.95 -15.32
N LEU A 298 1.57 18.76 -14.91
CA LEU A 298 2.84 18.91 -15.66
C LEU A 298 3.54 17.57 -15.93
N SER A 299 3.42 16.62 -15.01
CA SER A 299 3.97 15.27 -15.19
C SER A 299 3.31 14.48 -16.32
N SER A 300 2.00 14.65 -16.60
CA SER A 300 1.34 13.96 -17.72
C SER A 300 1.86 14.49 -19.05
N GLN A 301 1.98 15.81 -19.17
CA GLN A 301 2.51 16.47 -20.36
C GLN A 301 3.98 16.12 -20.60
N LYS A 302 4.79 16.03 -19.54
CA LYS A 302 6.17 15.54 -19.64
C LYS A 302 6.23 14.11 -20.18
N CYS A 303 5.31 13.23 -19.77
CA CYS A 303 5.23 11.87 -20.29
C CYS A 303 4.88 11.86 -21.79
N LEU A 304 3.87 12.62 -22.22
CA LEU A 304 3.52 12.74 -23.63
C LEU A 304 4.68 13.31 -24.47
N TYR A 305 5.34 14.35 -23.99
CA TYR A 305 6.50 14.93 -24.67
C TYR A 305 7.62 13.90 -24.87
N ASN A 306 8.01 13.18 -23.81
CA ASN A 306 9.06 12.17 -23.90
C ASN A 306 8.69 11.06 -24.89
N PHE A 307 7.43 10.59 -24.85
CA PHE A 307 6.95 9.58 -25.80
C PHE A 307 7.04 10.06 -27.26
N LEU A 308 6.55 11.27 -27.55
CA LEU A 308 6.60 11.84 -28.90
C LEU A 308 8.04 12.01 -29.38
N ARG A 309 8.93 12.44 -28.50
CA ARG A 309 10.36 12.62 -28.81
C ARG A 309 11.02 11.29 -29.14
N ASP A 310 10.74 10.26 -28.35
CA ASP A 310 11.45 8.99 -28.43
C ASP A 310 10.89 8.06 -29.54
N HIS A 311 9.64 8.27 -30.00
CA HIS A 311 8.96 7.33 -30.91
C HIS A 311 8.29 7.92 -32.15
N ARG A 312 8.13 9.25 -32.26
CA ARG A 312 7.45 9.90 -33.40
C ARG A 312 8.32 10.85 -34.18
N GLU A 313 9.24 11.53 -33.50
CA GLU A 313 10.07 12.59 -34.09
C GLU A 313 9.25 13.70 -34.78
N ASP A 314 7.98 13.86 -34.39
CA ASP A 314 7.07 14.86 -34.93
C ASP A 314 7.27 16.20 -34.21
N SER A 315 8.03 17.09 -34.86
CA SER A 315 8.40 18.40 -34.32
C SER A 315 7.19 19.29 -34.02
N ASP A 316 6.13 19.22 -34.83
CA ASP A 316 4.94 20.05 -34.66
C ASP A 316 4.12 19.60 -33.43
N LYS A 317 3.98 18.29 -33.24
CA LYS A 317 3.35 17.73 -32.02
C LYS A 317 4.17 18.04 -30.77
N LEU A 318 5.50 17.96 -30.85
CA LEU A 318 6.40 18.31 -29.73
C LEU A 318 6.26 19.77 -29.33
N VAL A 319 6.26 20.69 -30.29
CA VAL A 319 6.07 22.13 -30.04
C VAL A 319 4.68 22.38 -29.44
N THR A 320 3.65 21.70 -29.93
CA THR A 320 2.28 21.82 -29.39
C THR A 320 2.21 21.36 -27.93
N CYS A 321 2.85 20.23 -27.61
CA CYS A 321 2.93 19.71 -26.25
C CYS A 321 3.66 20.70 -25.31
N LEU A 322 4.79 21.27 -25.75
CA LEU A 322 5.55 22.27 -24.97
C LEU A 322 4.77 23.58 -24.76
N LYS A 323 4.01 24.03 -25.77
CA LYS A 323 3.13 25.21 -25.66
C LYS A 323 2.02 24.98 -24.63
N ALA A 324 1.47 23.76 -24.56
CA ALA A 324 0.50 23.41 -23.51
C ALA A 324 1.13 23.53 -22.13
N SER A 325 2.33 22.97 -21.91
CA SER A 325 3.03 23.04 -20.61
C SER A 325 3.40 24.45 -20.15
N THR A 326 3.87 25.29 -21.06
CA THR A 326 4.27 26.67 -20.73
C THR A 326 3.10 27.56 -20.34
N ARG A 327 1.91 27.35 -20.93
CA ARG A 327 0.68 28.09 -20.53
C ARG A 327 0.31 27.83 -19.07
N HIS A 328 0.49 26.61 -18.57
CA HIS A 328 0.22 26.30 -17.16
C HIS A 328 1.22 26.97 -16.21
N THR A 329 2.50 27.04 -16.57
CA THR A 329 3.53 27.70 -15.74
C THR A 329 3.27 29.21 -15.62
N VAL A 330 2.83 29.85 -16.71
CA VAL A 330 2.51 31.29 -16.70
C VAL A 330 1.24 31.60 -15.90
N LEU A 331 0.21 30.74 -15.98
CA LEU A 331 -1.01 30.90 -15.19
C LEU A 331 -0.80 30.66 -13.68
N THR A 332 0.06 29.72 -13.31
CA THR A 332 0.39 29.47 -11.90
C THR A 332 1.23 30.59 -11.29
N LEU A 333 2.15 31.19 -12.05
CA LEU A 333 2.96 32.33 -11.60
C LEU A 333 2.11 33.60 -11.43
N SER A 334 1.22 33.90 -12.38
CA SER A 334 0.32 35.05 -12.27
C SER A 334 -0.68 34.94 -11.11
N HIS A 335 -1.07 33.72 -10.71
CA HIS A 335 -1.87 33.51 -9.50
C HIS A 335 -1.08 33.63 -8.20
N LEU A 336 0.22 33.34 -8.22
CA LEU A 336 1.11 33.52 -7.08
C LEU A 336 1.50 34.99 -6.88
N GLU A 337 1.61 35.77 -7.95
CA GLU A 337 1.86 37.22 -7.89
C GLU A 337 0.64 38.04 -7.46
N ALA A 338 -0.56 37.46 -7.52
CA ALA A 338 -1.82 38.09 -7.11
C ALA A 338 -2.23 37.81 -5.66
N LYS A 339 -1.47 36.98 -4.92
CA LYS A 339 -1.63 36.72 -3.48
C LYS A 339 -0.51 37.38 -2.70
#